data_AF-A0A5C4RNT6-F1
#
_entry.id   AF-A0A5C4RNT6-F1
#
_cell.length_a   1.000
_cell.length_b   1.000
_cell.length_c   1.000
_cell.angle_alpha   90.00
_cell.angle_beta   90.00
_cell.angle_gamma   90.00
#
_symmetry.space_group_name_H-M   'P 1'
#
loop_
_entity.id
_entity.type
_entity.pdbx_description
1 polymer ?
#
loop_
_entity_poly.entity_id
_entity_poly.type
_entity_poly.pdbx_seq_one_letter_code
_entity_poly.pdbx_strand_id
1 'polypeptide(L)' 'QPGNTICDPACGSGSLLIQASQEVGSENFALYGQEVNGATWALARMNMFLHAKDAARIEWCDTLNSPALVEGDHLMRF' A
#
# COMPACT_ATOMS: atom_id res chain seq x y z
N GLN A 1 8.38 -11.87 -6.73
CA GLN A 1 9.19 -12.95 -6.12
C GLN A 1 9.08 -12.84 -4.60
N PRO A 2 9.34 -13.92 -3.85
CA PRO A 2 9.43 -13.84 -2.39
C PRO A 2 10.40 -12.73 -1.95
N GLY A 3 9.97 -11.87 -1.03
CA GLY A 3 10.69 -10.67 -0.59
C GLY A 3 10.37 -9.41 -1.39
N ASN A 4 9.48 -9.48 -2.39
CA ASN A 4 9.08 -8.30 -3.16
C ASN A 4 8.28 -7.31 -2.32
N THR A 5 8.46 -6.04 -2.64
CA THR A 5 7.60 -4.96 -2.18
C THR A 5 6.66 -4.54 -3.31
N ILE A 6 5.38 -4.32 -3.02
CA ILE A 6 4.39 -3.84 -3.98
C ILE A 6 3.86 -2.51 -3.47
N CYS A 7 3.84 -1.49 -4.33
CA CYS A 7 3.37 -0.16 -3.98
C CYS A 7 2.30 0.33 -4.96
N ASP A 8 1.27 0.97 -4.41
CA ASP A 8 0.31 1.77 -5.16
C ASP A 8 0.25 3.21 -4.58
N PRO A 9 0.84 4.22 -5.25
CA PRO A 9 0.91 5.59 -4.76
C PRO A 9 -0.42 6.36 -4.75
N ALA A 10 -1.52 5.76 -5.26
CA ALA A 10 -2.86 6.35 -5.27
C ALA A 10 -3.90 5.24 -5.10
N CYS A 11 -3.82 4.52 -3.99
CA CYS A 11 -4.42 3.19 -3.86
C CYS A 11 -5.95 3.19 -3.76
N GLY A 12 -6.61 4.34 -3.57
CA GLY A 12 -8.06 4.41 -3.41
C GLY A 12 -8.54 3.54 -2.26
N SER A 13 -9.37 2.55 -2.56
CA SER A 13 -9.85 1.54 -1.60
C SER A 13 -8.85 0.40 -1.34
N GLY A 14 -7.69 0.39 -1.99
CA GLY A 14 -6.68 -0.67 -1.87
C GLY A 14 -7.04 -2.00 -2.57
N SER A 15 -8.15 -2.06 -3.31
CA SER A 15 -8.65 -3.31 -3.90
C SER A 15 -7.72 -3.86 -4.99
N LEU A 16 -7.16 -3.00 -5.85
CA LEU A 16 -6.20 -3.42 -6.87
C LEU A 16 -4.88 -3.90 -6.23
N LEU A 17 -4.42 -3.21 -5.18
CA LEU A 17 -3.23 -3.60 -4.42
C LEU A 17 -3.39 -5.00 -3.79
N ILE A 18 -4.58 -5.31 -3.25
CA ILE A 18 -4.91 -6.64 -2.74
C ILE A 18 -4.89 -7.68 -3.87
N GLN A 19 -5.50 -7.39 -5.02
CA GLN A 19 -5.48 -8.30 -6.17
C GLN A 19 -4.05 -8.56 -6.66
N ALA A 20 -3.23 -7.52 -6.79
CA ALA A 20 -1.82 -7.65 -7.17
C ALA A 20 -1.04 -8.55 -6.21
N SER A 21 -1.36 -8.49 -4.91
CA SER A 21 -0.72 -9.36 -3.91
C SER A 21 -1.04 -10.84 -4.09
N GLN A 22 -2.22 -11.18 -4.63
CA GLN A 22 -2.66 -12.56 -4.86
C GLN A 22 -1.91 -13.21 -6.03
N GLU A 23 -1.50 -12.41 -7.01
CA GLU A 23 -0.73 -12.87 -8.18
C GLU A 23 0.73 -13.24 -7.86
N VAL A 24 1.24 -12.89 -6.67
CA VAL A 24 2.62 -13.20 -6.27
C VAL A 24 2.84 -14.70 -6.04
N GLY A 25 1.79 -15.44 -5.67
CA GLY A 25 1.86 -16.87 -5.37
C GLY A 25 2.69 -17.24 -4.12
N SER A 26 3.03 -16.26 -3.29
CA SER A 26 3.76 -16.40 -2.03
C SER A 26 3.29 -15.32 -1.05
N GLU A 27 3.29 -15.60 0.25
CA GLU A 27 2.99 -14.61 1.30
C GLU A 27 4.23 -13.79 1.72
N ASN A 28 5.40 -14.07 1.13
CA ASN A 28 6.61 -13.31 1.38
C ASN A 28 6.62 -12.06 0.49
N PHE A 29 5.88 -11.03 0.89
CA PHE A 29 5.89 -9.70 0.28
C PHE A 29 5.52 -8.63 1.31
N ALA A 30 5.73 -7.35 0.97
CA ALA A 30 5.22 -6.22 1.72
C ALA A 30 4.35 -5.32 0.81
N LEU A 31 3.23 -4.83 1.34
CA LEU A 31 2.30 -3.96 0.63
C LEU A 31 2.42 -2.53 1.14
N TYR A 32 2.47 -1.59 0.19
CA TYR A 32 2.55 -0.17 0.45
C TYR A 32 1.48 0.56 -0.37
N GLY A 33 0.85 1.56 0.23
CA GLY A 33 -0.15 2.37 -0.43
C GLY A 33 -0.18 3.79 0.11
N GLN A 34 -0.61 4.73 -0.74
CA GLN A 34 -0.87 6.10 -0.35
C GLN A 34 -2.23 6.53 -0.89
N GLU A 35 -2.99 7.28 -0.10
CA GLU A 35 -4.28 7.83 -0.50
C GLU A 35 -4.47 9.22 0.11
N VAL A 36 -4.93 10.17 -0.69
CA VAL A 36 -5.08 11.58 -0.28
C VAL A 36 -6.40 11.84 0.43
N ASN A 37 -7.46 11.11 0.05
CA ASN A 37 -8.78 11.26 0.62
C ASN A 37 -8.95 10.36 1.85
N GLY A 38 -9.25 10.96 3.00
CA GLY A 38 -9.33 10.25 4.27
C GLY A 38 -10.42 9.16 4.33
N ALA A 39 -11.52 9.31 3.59
CA ALA A 39 -12.59 8.32 3.56
C ALA A 39 -12.18 7.07 2.78
N THR A 40 -11.56 7.24 1.60
CA THR A 40 -11.01 6.12 0.82
C THR A 40 -9.81 5.50 1.52
N TRP A 41 -8.97 6.28 2.22
CA TRP A 41 -7.90 5.76 3.07
C TRP A 41 -8.44 4.84 4.19
N ALA A 42 -9.49 5.28 4.89
CA ALA A 42 -10.12 4.46 5.94
C ALA A 42 -10.70 3.18 5.35
N LEU A 43 -11.32 3.26 4.16
CA LEU A 43 -11.78 2.08 3.41
C LEU A 43 -10.63 1.15 3.02
N ALA A 44 -9.50 1.68 2.55
CA ALA A 44 -8.32 0.89 2.25
C ALA A 44 -7.80 0.14 3.48
N ARG A 45 -7.70 0.80 4.63
CA ARG A 45 -7.29 0.13 5.88
C ARG A 45 -8.25 -0.96 6.32
N MET A 46 -9.56 -0.73 6.22
CA MET A 46 -10.56 -1.75 6.50
C MET A 46 -10.46 -2.93 5.51
N ASN A 47 -10.26 -2.66 4.22
CA ASN A 47 -10.07 -3.71 3.22
C ASN A 47 -8.81 -4.54 3.50
N MET A 48 -7.69 -3.91 3.84
CA MET A 48 -6.47 -4.64 4.21
C MET A 48 -6.73 -5.57 5.41
N PHE A 49 -7.43 -5.09 6.43
CA PHE A 49 -7.82 -5.90 7.59
C PHE A 49 -8.73 -7.08 7.20
N LEU A 50 -9.82 -6.83 6.44
CA LEU A 50 -10.78 -7.87 6.04
C LEU A 50 -10.15 -8.95 5.14
N HIS A 51 -9.12 -8.60 4.39
CA HIS A 51 -8.37 -9.52 3.53
C HIS A 51 -7.11 -10.10 4.18
N ALA A 52 -6.96 -9.98 5.51
CA ALA A 52 -5.83 -10.49 6.29
C ALA A 52 -4.46 -9.98 5.79
N LYS A 53 -4.41 -8.72 5.36
CA LYS A 53 -3.20 -7.99 4.93
C LYS A 53 -2.87 -6.87 5.92
N ASP A 54 -3.01 -7.14 7.22
CA ASP A 54 -2.82 -6.17 8.32
C ASP A 54 -1.44 -5.51 8.36
N ALA A 55 -0.43 -6.19 7.82
CA ALA A 55 0.93 -5.70 7.71
C ALA A 55 1.12 -4.64 6.59
N ALA A 56 0.10 -4.38 5.76
CA ALA A 56 0.16 -3.37 4.71
C ALA A 56 0.34 -1.96 5.30
N ARG A 57 1.28 -1.19 4.76
CA ARG A 57 1.51 0.21 5.13
C ARG A 57 0.71 1.11 4.20
N ILE A 58 -0.42 1.63 4.69
CA ILE A 58 -1.31 2.54 3.95
C ILE A 58 -1.26 3.94 4.58
N GLU A 59 -0.61 4.87 3.90
CA GLU A 59 -0.42 6.25 4.39
C GLU A 59 -1.53 7.18 3.90
N TRP A 60 -1.96 8.09 4.77
CA TRP A 60 -2.86 9.18 4.40
C TRP A 60 -2.03 10.42 4.04
N CYS A 61 -1.91 10.72 2.75
CA CYS A 61 -1.04 11.79 2.27
C CYS A 61 -1.29 12.15 0.80
N ASP A 62 -0.81 13.32 0.40
CA ASP A 62 -0.65 13.68 -1.00
C ASP A 62 0.70 13.15 -1.50
N THR A 63 0.68 12.16 -2.37
CA THR A 63 1.90 11.50 -2.85
C THR A 63 2.83 12.42 -3.64
N LEU A 64 2.32 13.44 -4.33
CA LEU A 64 3.14 14.33 -5.15
C LEU A 64 3.72 15.49 -4.32
N ASN A 65 2.91 16.06 -3.43
CA ASN A 65 3.29 17.23 -2.65
C ASN A 65 3.97 16.87 -1.32
N SER A 66 3.69 15.70 -0.75
CA SER A 66 4.18 15.27 0.56
C SER A 66 4.25 13.74 0.66
N PRO A 67 5.15 13.08 -0.11
CA PRO A 67 5.27 11.62 -0.12
C PRO A 67 5.65 11.09 1.26
N ALA A 68 4.92 10.08 1.73
CA ALA A 68 5.12 9.44 3.04
C ALA A 68 5.93 8.13 2.95
N LEU A 69 5.97 7.49 1.77
CA LEU A 69 6.75 6.28 1.52
C LEU A 69 8.21 6.65 1.22
N VAL A 70 8.92 7.09 2.26
CA VAL A 70 10.33 7.49 2.23
C VAL A 70 11.20 6.56 3.08
N GLU A 71 12.44 6.38 2.65
CA GLU A 71 13.51 5.70 3.38
C GLU A 71 14.70 6.67 3.49
N GLY A 72 14.97 7.17 4.70
CA GLY A 72 15.86 8.32 4.89
C GLY A 72 15.30 9.56 4.20
N ASP A 73 16.14 10.24 3.40
CA ASP A 73 15.78 11.44 2.64
C ASP A 73 15.39 11.12 1.17
N HIS A 74 15.04 9.86 0.88
CA HIS A 74 14.73 9.41 -0.47
C HIS A 74 13.39 8.66 -0.53
N LEU A 75 12.73 8.73 -1.69
CA LEU A 75 11.57 7.88 -1.97
C LEU A 75 11.98 6.40 -1.94
N MET A 76 11.13 5.58 -1.33
CA MET A 76 11.27 4.13 -1.37
C MET A 76 11.28 3.64 -2.83
N ARG A 77 12.07 2.59 -3.10
CA ARG A 77 12.11 1.91 -4.40
C ARG A 77 11.42 0.56 -4.24
N PHE A 78 10.60 0.21 -5.23
CA PHE A 78 9.74 -0.97 -5.22
C PHE A 78 10.05 -1.88 -6.40
#